data_AF-A0A095ZR34-F1
#
_entry.id   AF-A0A095ZR34-F1
#
_cell.length_a   1.000
_cell.length_b   1.000
_cell.length_c   1.000
_cell.angle_alpha   90.00
_cell.angle_beta   90.00
_cell.angle_gamma   90.00
#
_symmetry.space_group_name_H-M   'P 1'
#
loop_
_entity.id
_entity.type
_entity.pdbx_description
1 polymer ?
#
loop_
_entity_poly.entity_id
_entity_poly.type
_entity_poly.pdbx_seq_one_letter_code
_entity_poly.pdbx_strand_id
1 'polypeptide(L)'
;YIEDGPGNINKSNIFDFVKTINLATYQYKKFSGSNLSMIAQDVQRFRFIQDYLVVKDSDGLLSINMGNYTSMLHIALQEEIKKREALEDRVGKLEQELADIKKLLKERGVTNVKEPKSN
;
A
#
# COMPACT_ATOMS: atom_id res chain seq x y z
N TYR A 1 -12.42 -10.48 12.94
CA TYR A 1 -11.94 -9.72 11.77
C TYR A 1 -10.83 -8.79 12.24
N ILE A 2 -9.92 -8.36 11.36
CA ILE A 2 -9.00 -7.26 11.69
C ILE A 2 -9.81 -5.96 11.61
N GLU A 3 -10.04 -5.37 12.77
CA GLU A 3 -10.80 -4.14 12.93
C GLU A 3 -9.86 -2.97 13.21
N ASP A 4 -10.26 -1.78 12.76
CA ASP A 4 -9.51 -0.56 13.04
C ASP A 4 -9.78 -0.12 14.48
N GLY A 5 -8.89 -0.53 15.38
CA GLY A 5 -8.96 -0.23 16.81
C GLY A 5 -7.60 0.23 17.36
N PRO A 6 -7.60 1.10 18.39
CA PRO A 6 -6.37 1.54 19.02
C PRO A 6 -5.72 0.38 19.81
N GLY A 7 -4.40 0.27 19.69
CA GLY A 7 -3.61 -0.66 20.51
C GLY A 7 -3.41 -2.07 19.95
N ASN A 8 -4.04 -2.41 18.82
CA ASN A 8 -3.89 -3.71 18.15
C ASN A 8 -3.46 -3.54 16.69
N ILE A 9 -2.98 -4.62 16.06
CA ILE A 9 -2.77 -4.66 14.61
C ILE A 9 -4.08 -4.33 13.87
N ASN A 10 -4.01 -3.41 12.92
CA ASN A 10 -5.14 -3.03 12.09
C ASN A 10 -4.72 -2.80 10.63
N LYS A 11 -5.69 -2.50 9.76
CA LYS A 11 -5.44 -2.35 8.32
C LYS A 11 -4.54 -1.17 8.01
N SER A 12 -4.73 -0.04 8.70
CA SER A 12 -3.89 1.15 8.53
C SER A 12 -2.43 0.84 8.84
N ASN A 13 -2.16 0.16 9.96
CA ASN A 13 -0.79 -0.16 10.34
C ASN A 13 -0.15 -1.18 9.39
N ILE A 14 -0.90 -2.16 8.90
CA ILE A 14 -0.43 -3.11 7.88
C ILE A 14 -0.10 -2.38 6.57
N PHE A 15 -1.00 -1.50 6.14
CA PHE A 15 -0.83 -0.71 4.93
C PHE A 15 0.41 0.19 5.01
N ASP A 16 0.56 0.93 6.10
CA ASP A 16 1.72 1.80 6.34
C ASP A 16 3.01 1.01 6.39
N PHE A 17 2.99 -0.19 6.99
CA PHE A 17 4.14 -1.10 6.99
C PHE A 17 4.52 -1.53 5.58
N VAL A 18 3.59 -2.08 4.80
CA VAL A 18 3.85 -2.56 3.43
C VAL A 18 4.37 -1.43 2.53
N LYS A 19 3.84 -0.23 2.69
CA LYS A 19 4.27 0.97 1.95
C LYS A 19 5.68 1.45 2.33
N THR A 20 6.14 1.17 3.55
CA THR A 20 7.34 1.81 4.13
C THR A 20 8.52 0.86 4.34
N ILE A 21 8.29 -0.45 4.44
CA ILE A 21 9.37 -1.42 4.59
C ILE A 21 10.22 -1.50 3.32
N ASN A 22 11.55 -1.54 3.50
CA ASN A 22 12.47 -1.76 2.39
C ASN A 22 12.72 -3.25 2.20
N LEU A 23 12.82 -3.65 0.94
CA LEU A 23 13.34 -4.96 0.56
C LEU A 23 14.80 -4.82 0.17
N ALA A 24 15.60 -5.80 0.54
CA ALA A 24 17.01 -5.88 0.21
C ALA A 24 17.31 -7.20 -0.51
N THR A 25 18.26 -7.16 -1.44
CA THR A 25 18.90 -8.37 -1.93
C THR A 25 20.06 -8.72 -1.01
N TYR A 26 20.21 -10.00 -0.69
CA TYR A 26 21.29 -10.46 0.18
C TYR A 26 21.68 -11.91 -0.10
N GLN A 27 22.86 -12.29 0.40
CA GLN A 27 23.35 -13.66 0.37
C GLN A 27 23.61 -14.13 1.80
N TYR A 28 23.29 -15.39 2.10
CA TYR A 28 23.62 -15.95 3.39
C TYR A 28 25.12 -16.22 3.49
N LYS A 29 25.71 -16.03 4.68
CA LYS A 29 27.14 -16.28 4.90
C LYS A 29 27.56 -17.73 4.66
N LYS A 30 26.63 -18.68 4.88
CA LYS A 30 26.89 -20.13 4.83
C LYS A 30 26.20 -20.84 3.67
N PHE A 31 25.33 -20.15 2.91
CA PHE A 31 24.56 -20.75 1.83
C PHE A 31 24.67 -19.90 0.58
N SER A 32 24.90 -20.54 -0.55
CA SER A 32 24.87 -19.89 -1.85
C SER A 32 23.41 -19.57 -2.26
N GLY A 33 23.25 -18.53 -3.07
CA GLY A 33 21.95 -18.10 -3.59
C GLY A 33 21.63 -16.66 -3.27
N SER A 34 21.08 -15.96 -4.26
CA SER A 34 20.56 -14.60 -4.09
C SER A 34 19.17 -14.67 -3.46
N ASN A 35 18.99 -13.92 -2.38
CA ASN A 35 17.71 -13.78 -1.68
C ASN A 35 17.19 -12.36 -1.86
N LEU A 36 15.87 -12.20 -1.77
CA LEU A 36 15.17 -10.92 -1.76
C LEU A 36 14.13 -10.98 -0.65
N SER A 37 14.30 -10.16 0.37
CA SER A 37 13.32 -10.01 1.45
C SER A 37 13.62 -8.75 2.27
N MET A 38 12.80 -8.51 3.29
CA MET A 38 13.10 -7.53 4.33
C MET A 38 14.10 -8.08 5.35
N ILE A 39 14.75 -7.17 6.07
CA ILE A 39 15.64 -7.52 7.18
C ILE A 39 14.83 -7.50 8.49
N ALA A 40 14.94 -8.55 9.30
CA ALA A 40 14.14 -8.71 10.52
C ALA A 40 14.32 -7.57 11.52
N GLN A 41 15.54 -7.04 11.66
CA GLN A 41 15.84 -5.89 12.51
C GLN A 41 15.13 -4.62 12.05
N ASP A 42 14.99 -4.43 10.72
CA ASP A 42 14.23 -3.29 10.17
C ASP A 42 12.74 -3.42 10.42
N VAL A 43 12.21 -4.62 10.65
CA VAL A 43 10.81 -4.84 10.99
C VAL A 43 10.53 -4.51 12.46
N GLN A 44 11.51 -4.66 13.35
CA GLN A 44 11.34 -4.39 14.79
C GLN A 44 10.97 -2.94 15.11
N ARG A 45 11.24 -1.98 14.19
CA ARG A 45 10.78 -0.59 14.34
C ARG A 45 9.26 -0.42 14.21
N PHE A 46 8.54 -1.42 13.71
CA PHE A 46 7.09 -1.39 13.52
C PHE A 46 6.38 -2.10 14.68
N ARG A 47 6.06 -1.35 15.73
CA ARG A 47 5.47 -1.85 16.98
C ARG A 47 4.33 -2.85 16.79
N PHE A 48 3.38 -2.56 15.90
CA PHE A 48 2.18 -3.38 15.68
C PHE A 48 2.40 -4.58 14.74
N ILE A 49 3.57 -4.67 14.11
CA ILE A 49 3.88 -5.66 13.08
C ILE A 49 4.88 -6.68 13.58
N GLN A 50 5.88 -6.24 14.36
CA GLN A 50 6.99 -7.08 14.77
C GLN A 50 6.54 -8.39 15.45
N ASP A 51 5.52 -8.34 16.30
CA ASP A 51 5.06 -9.51 17.07
C ASP A 51 4.42 -10.59 16.19
N TYR A 52 3.98 -10.23 14.98
CA TYR A 52 3.43 -11.15 14.00
C TYR A 52 4.46 -11.59 12.97
N LEU A 53 5.49 -10.78 12.72
CA LEU A 53 6.36 -10.97 11.56
C LEU A 53 7.78 -11.40 11.90
N VAL A 54 8.27 -11.07 13.10
CA VAL A 54 9.61 -11.43 13.55
C VAL A 54 9.54 -12.63 14.47
N VAL A 55 10.19 -13.72 14.08
CA VAL A 55 10.34 -14.92 14.89
C VAL A 55 11.78 -15.02 15.37
N LYS A 56 11.96 -15.32 16.65
CA LYS A 56 13.26 -15.53 17.27
C LYS A 56 13.43 -17.00 17.61
N ASP A 57 14.51 -17.62 17.15
CA ASP A 57 14.84 -19.01 17.51
C ASP A 57 15.53 -19.10 18.88
N SER A 58 15.87 -20.33 19.31
CA SER A 58 16.53 -20.59 20.59
C SER A 58 17.92 -19.97 20.70
N ASP A 59 18.60 -19.75 19.57
CA ASP A 59 19.94 -19.14 19.50
C ASP A 59 19.85 -17.61 19.40
N GLY A 60 18.64 -17.09 19.33
CA GLY A 60 18.32 -15.68 19.28
C GLY A 60 18.41 -15.06 17.89
N LEU A 61 18.50 -15.87 16.83
CA LEU A 61 18.46 -15.38 15.46
C LEU A 61 17.03 -14.95 15.10
N LEU A 62 16.95 -13.79 14.46
CA LEU A 62 15.69 -13.23 13.99
C LEU A 62 15.43 -13.68 12.56
N SER A 63 14.19 -14.07 12.29
CA SER A 63 13.70 -14.49 10.99
C SER A 63 12.35 -13.85 10.69
N ILE A 64 11.99 -13.82 9.41
CA ILE A 64 10.70 -13.28 8.95
C ILE A 64 9.70 -14.42 8.75
N ASN A 65 8.52 -14.27 9.33
CA ASN A 65 7.39 -15.13 9.02
C ASN A 65 6.77 -14.73 7.67
N MET A 66 7.22 -15.39 6.60
CA MET A 66 6.76 -15.12 5.23
C MET A 66 5.28 -15.44 4.99
N GLY A 67 4.69 -16.36 5.77
CA GLY A 67 3.26 -16.64 5.73
C GLY A 67 2.45 -15.43 6.17
N ASN A 68 2.80 -14.87 7.33
CA ASN A 68 2.16 -13.66 7.85
C ASN A 68 2.43 -12.45 6.94
N TYR A 69 3.62 -12.35 6.34
CA TYR A 69 3.90 -11.29 5.36
C TYR A 69 2.95 -11.37 4.16
N THR A 70 2.75 -12.57 3.61
CA THR A 70 1.83 -12.78 2.48
C THR A 70 0.40 -12.38 2.84
N SER A 71 -0.07 -12.71 4.05
CA SER A 71 -1.39 -12.28 4.53
C SER A 71 -1.49 -10.75 4.68
N MET A 72 -0.42 -10.09 5.14
CA MET A 72 -0.36 -8.63 5.20
C MET A 72 -0.41 -7.98 3.80
N LEU A 73 0.30 -8.55 2.83
CA LEU A 73 0.25 -8.11 1.44
C LEU A 73 -1.16 -8.24 0.85
N HIS A 74 -1.87 -9.33 1.15
CA HIS A 74 -3.27 -9.51 0.74
C HIS A 74 -4.16 -8.38 1.27
N ILE A 75 -4.02 -8.03 2.55
CA ILE A 75 -4.78 -6.94 3.18
C ILE A 75 -4.44 -5.60 2.53
N ALA A 76 -3.15 -5.30 2.35
CA ALA A 76 -2.71 -4.06 1.73
C ALA A 76 -3.21 -3.92 0.29
N LEU A 77 -3.18 -5.01 -0.49
CA LEU A 77 -3.70 -5.05 -1.86
C LEU A 77 -5.20 -4.84 -1.91
N GLN A 78 -5.96 -5.47 -1.01
CA GLN A 78 -7.42 -5.26 -0.93
C GLN A 78 -7.76 -3.80 -0.62
N GLU A 79 -7.01 -3.15 0.28
CA GLU A 79 -7.24 -1.74 0.62
C GLU A 79 -6.83 -0.80 -0.53
N GLU A 80 -5.76 -1.10 -1.29
CA GLU A 80 -5.44 -0.34 -2.50
C GLU A 80 -6.49 -0.50 -3.59
N ILE A 81 -7.00 -1.70 -3.82
CA ILE A 81 -8.06 -1.93 -4.82
C ILE A 81 -9.28 -1.08 -4.49
N LYS A 82 -9.77 -1.12 -3.23
CA LYS A 82 -10.93 -0.32 -2.81
C LYS A 82 -10.69 1.18 -2.96
N LYS A 83 -9.51 1.68 -2.57
CA LYS A 83 -9.17 3.10 -2.72
C LYS A 83 -9.11 3.50 -4.19
N ARG A 84 -8.54 2.64 -5.04
CA ARG A 84 -8.46 2.86 -6.48
C ARG A 84 -9.85 2.89 -7.11
N GLU A 85 -10.72 1.94 -6.80
CA GLU A 85 -12.11 1.89 -7.30
C GLU A 85 -12.88 3.17 -6.90
N ALA A 86 -12.76 3.60 -5.63
CA ALA A 86 -13.39 4.83 -5.17
C ALA A 86 -12.84 6.10 -5.87
N LEU A 87 -11.55 6.10 -6.24
CA LEU A 87 -10.93 7.18 -7.00
C LEU A 87 -11.40 7.17 -8.47
N GLU A 88 -11.46 6.00 -9.10
CA GLU A 88 -11.96 5.83 -10.46
C GLU A 88 -13.41 6.32 -10.58
N ASP A 89 -14.27 5.95 -9.62
CA ASP A 89 -15.65 6.44 -9.54
C ASP A 89 -15.74 7.97 -9.41
N ARG A 90 -14.86 8.56 -8.58
CA ARG A 90 -14.82 10.01 -8.37
C ARG A 90 -14.33 10.74 -9.61
N VAL A 91 -13.31 10.22 -10.28
CA VAL A 91 -12.79 10.77 -11.54
C VAL A 91 -13.89 10.71 -12.60
N GLY A 92 -14.59 9.58 -12.75
CA GLY A 92 -15.69 9.46 -13.72
C GLY A 92 -16.80 10.50 -13.50
N LYS A 93 -17.18 10.77 -12.24
CA LYS A 93 -18.13 11.85 -11.91
C LYS A 93 -17.62 13.23 -12.31
N LEU A 94 -16.36 13.53 -12.00
CA LEU A 94 -15.74 14.82 -12.35
C LEU A 94 -15.60 14.99 -13.86
N GLU A 95 -15.28 13.93 -14.60
CA GLU A 95 -15.22 13.95 -16.06
C GLU A 95 -16.59 14.20 -16.69
N GLN A 96 -17.64 13.59 -16.13
CA GLN A 96 -19.03 13.84 -16.57
C GLN A 96 -19.47 15.28 -16.28
N GLU A 97 -19.25 15.77 -15.06
CA GLU A 97 -19.55 17.17 -14.70
C GLU A 97 -18.81 18.16 -15.62
N LEU A 98 -17.54 17.88 -15.92
CA LEU A 98 -16.74 18.69 -16.83
C LEU A 98 -17.31 18.68 -18.26
N ALA A 99 -17.76 17.52 -18.75
CA ALA A 99 -18.39 17.40 -20.06
C ALA A 99 -19.68 18.21 -20.15
N ASP A 100 -20.52 18.15 -19.10
CA ASP A 100 -21.78 18.90 -19.03
C ASP A 100 -21.54 20.41 -18.96
N ILE A 101 -20.54 20.86 -18.17
CA ILE A 101 -20.13 22.27 -18.13
C ILE A 101 -19.61 22.73 -19.50
N LYS A 102 -18.74 21.94 -20.15
CA LYS A 102 -18.22 22.26 -21.49
C LYS A 102 -19.37 22.40 -22.51
N LYS A 103 -20.39 21.55 -22.42
CA LYS A 103 -21.60 21.63 -23.27
C LYS A 103 -22.37 22.93 -23.03
N LEU A 104 -22.66 23.28 -21.78
CA LEU A 104 -23.38 24.51 -21.42
C LEU A 104 -22.62 25.78 -21.85
N LEU A 105 -21.29 25.78 -21.72
CA LEU A 105 -20.45 26.91 -22.15
C LEU A 105 -20.50 27.08 -23.67
N LYS A 106 -20.47 25.99 -24.43
CA LYS A 106 -20.62 26.01 -25.88
C LYS A 106 -22.00 26.54 -26.31
N GLU A 107 -23.07 26.12 -25.64
CA GLU A 107 -24.43 26.63 -25.87
C GLU A 107 -24.55 28.14 -25.60
N ARG A 108 -23.75 28.67 -24.68
CA ARG A 108 -23.67 30.12 -24.37
C ARG A 108 -22.66 30.90 -25.22
N GLY A 109 -22.07 30.28 -26.25
CA GLY A 109 -21.13 30.94 -27.18
C GLY A 109 -19.71 31.13 -26.64
N VAL A 110 -19.33 30.46 -25.54
CA VAL A 110 -17.97 30.49 -24.98
C VAL A 110 -17.15 29.36 -25.61
N THR A 111 -16.25 29.69 -26.54
CA THR A 111 -15.49 28.69 -27.34
C THR A 111 -14.02 28.50 -26.94
N ASN A 112 -13.46 29.35 -26.07
CA ASN A 112 -12.05 29.32 -25.68
C ASN A 112 -11.81 28.72 -24.27
N VAL A 113 -12.40 27.57 -23.97
CA VAL A 113 -12.10 26.86 -22.72
C VAL A 113 -10.79 26.09 -22.93
N LYS A 114 -9.67 26.64 -22.45
CA LYS A 114 -8.37 25.92 -22.47
C LYS A 114 -8.49 24.63 -21.66
N GLU A 115 -8.11 23.51 -22.26
CA GLU A 115 -8.00 22.27 -21.51
C GLU A 115 -6.88 22.41 -20.47
N PRO A 116 -7.10 21.93 -19.22
CA PRO A 116 -6.01 21.83 -18.27
C PRO A 116 -4.99 20.86 -18.86
N LYS A 117 -3.72 21.25 -18.89
CA LYS A 117 -2.64 20.39 -19.36
C LYS A 117 -2.62 19.14 -18.46
N SER A 118 -2.82 17.97 -19.06
CA SER A 118 -2.49 16.70 -18.41
C SER A 118 -0.99 16.65 -18.18
N ASN A 119 -0.57 16.43 -16.94
CA ASN A 119 0.81 16.12 -16.57
C ASN A 119 1.07 14.62 -16.71
#